data_AF-A0A9P5SQB3-F1
#
_entry.id   AF-A0A9P5SQB3-F1
#
_cell.length_a   1.000
_cell.length_b   1.000
_cell.length_c   1.000
_cell.angle_alpha   90.00
_cell.angle_beta   90.00
_cell.angle_gamma   90.00
#
_symmetry.space_group_name_H-M   'P 1'
#
loop_
_entity.id
_entity.type
_entity.pdbx_description
1 polymer ?
#
loop_
_entity_poly.entity_id
_entity_poly.type
_entity_poly.pdbx_seq_one_letter_code
_entity_poly.pdbx_strand_id
1 'polypeptide(L)'
;MDNPNQSPRNEYVPISEERRLFLEEKYKRRNLAPESLIIRPGFRKLHLATIVMAVGMGGYFALFADFGEKETCFTPLRRFYRRKVNDFWSLSEEEKKQMKEQGRL
;
A
#
# COMPACT_ATOMS: atom_id res chain seq x y z
N MET A 1 35.43 -48.09 15.14
CA MET A 1 35.83 -47.03 14.18
C MET A 1 34.54 -46.61 13.49
N ASP A 2 33.89 -45.57 14.01
CA ASP A 2 32.58 -45.11 13.54
C ASP A 2 32.73 -44.13 12.37
N ASN A 3 31.88 -44.28 11.35
CA ASN A 3 31.94 -43.53 10.10
C ASN A 3 31.51 -42.05 10.32
N PRO A 4 32.36 -41.05 10.08
CA PRO A 4 32.09 -39.65 10.38
C PRO A 4 31.04 -38.99 9.46
N ASN A 5 30.58 -39.67 8.41
CA ASN A 5 29.58 -39.15 7.46
C ASN A 5 28.15 -39.62 7.75
N GLN A 6 27.88 -40.20 8.92
CA GLN A 6 26.52 -40.57 9.29
C GLN A 6 25.77 -39.33 9.77
N SER A 7 25.00 -38.73 8.86
CA SER A 7 23.97 -37.74 9.21
C SER A 7 23.14 -38.31 10.39
N PRO A 8 22.84 -37.52 11.43
CA PRO A 8 22.07 -38.01 12.58
C PRO A 8 20.82 -38.68 12.03
N ARG A 9 20.70 -39.98 12.30
CA ARG A 9 19.55 -40.80 11.91
C ARG A 9 18.34 -40.04 12.43
N ASN A 10 17.55 -39.44 11.53
CA ASN A 10 16.34 -38.70 11.89
C ASN A 10 15.46 -39.66 12.68
N GLU A 11 15.51 -39.57 14.00
CA GLU A 11 14.63 -40.30 14.88
C GLU A 11 13.25 -39.74 14.63
N TYR A 12 12.44 -40.51 13.90
CA TYR A 12 11.03 -40.23 13.73
C TYR A 12 10.39 -40.41 15.10
N VAL A 13 10.39 -39.34 15.90
CA VAL A 13 9.57 -39.29 17.11
C VAL A 13 8.14 -39.49 16.63
N PRO A 14 7.44 -40.55 17.05
CA PRO A 14 6.07 -40.79 16.60
C PRO A 14 5.23 -39.65 17.13
N ILE A 15 4.90 -38.74 16.22
CA ILE A 15 3.94 -37.67 16.47
C ILE A 15 2.64 -38.36 16.86
N SER A 16 2.06 -38.00 18.02
CA SER A 16 0.74 -38.51 18.41
C SER A 16 -0.25 -38.32 17.27
N GLU A 17 -1.14 -39.27 17.04
CA GLU A 17 -2.08 -39.20 15.90
C GLU A 17 -2.85 -37.88 15.88
N GLU A 18 -3.21 -37.36 17.05
CA GLU A 18 -3.83 -36.04 17.24
C GLU A 18 -2.97 -34.89 16.66
N ARG A 19 -1.65 -34.90 16.91
CA ARG A 19 -0.74 -33.86 16.41
C ARG A 19 -0.51 -34.03 14.90
N ARG A 20 -0.55 -35.25 14.35
CA ARG A 20 -0.49 -35.47 12.89
C ARG A 20 -1.72 -34.90 12.20
N LEU A 21 -2.92 -35.24 12.70
CA LEU A 21 -4.20 -34.73 12.20
C LEU A 21 -4.27 -33.20 12.27
N PHE A 22 -3.84 -32.61 13.39
CA PHE A 22 -3.76 -31.16 13.54
C PHE A 22 -2.83 -30.50 12.51
N LEU A 23 -1.65 -31.09 12.27
CA LEU A 23 -0.68 -30.56 11.31
C LEU A 23 -1.18 -30.70 9.87
N GLU A 24 -1.82 -31.82 9.54
CA GLU A 24 -2.44 -32.03 8.23
C GLU A 24 -3.59 -31.04 8.00
N GLU A 25 -4.44 -30.81 9.00
CA GLU A 25 -5.52 -29.84 8.88
C GLU A 25 -4.99 -28.40 8.74
N LYS A 26 -3.96 -28.04 9.52
CA LYS A 26 -3.25 -26.76 9.40
C LYS A 26 -2.60 -26.59 8.03
N TYR A 27 -2.03 -27.66 7.47
CA TYR A 27 -1.41 -27.66 6.14
C TYR A 27 -2.46 -27.57 5.04
N LYS A 28 -3.56 -28.33 5.13
CA LYS A 28 -4.72 -28.24 4.23
C LYS A 28 -5.28 -26.82 4.23
N ARG A 29 -5.49 -26.20 5.40
CA ARG A 29 -5.96 -24.81 5.50
C ARG A 29 -4.99 -23.79 4.90
N ARG A 30 -3.69 -24.07 4.83
CA ARG A 30 -2.69 -23.16 4.25
C ARG A 30 -2.49 -23.36 2.76
N ASN A 31 -2.45 -24.61 2.30
CA ASN A 31 -2.13 -24.94 0.91
C ASN A 31 -3.37 -25.15 0.04
N LEU A 32 -4.51 -25.54 0.62
CA LEU A 32 -5.81 -25.64 -0.08
C LEU A 32 -6.70 -24.41 0.16
N ALA A 33 -6.16 -23.32 0.72
CA ALA A 33 -6.81 -22.01 0.71
C ALA A 33 -6.36 -21.06 -0.43
N PRO A 34 -6.06 -21.50 -1.68
CA PRO A 34 -5.88 -20.54 -2.75
C PRO A 34 -7.22 -19.94 -3.17
N GLU A 35 -8.35 -20.66 -3.11
CA GLU A 35 -9.60 -20.15 -3.68
C GLU A 35 -10.27 -19.03 -2.88
N SER A 36 -10.24 -19.10 -1.54
CA SER A 36 -10.83 -18.06 -0.68
C SER A 36 -10.01 -16.76 -0.63
N LEU A 37 -8.73 -16.82 -1.03
CA LEU A 37 -7.83 -15.67 -1.11
C LEU A 37 -7.69 -15.12 -2.54
N ILE A 38 -8.25 -15.79 -3.55
CA ILE A 38 -8.35 -15.24 -4.90
C ILE A 38 -9.36 -14.09 -4.86
N ILE A 39 -8.83 -12.88 -4.70
CA ILE A 39 -9.56 -11.64 -4.96
C ILE A 39 -10.09 -11.74 -6.39
N ARG A 40 -11.40 -11.95 -6.54
CA ARG A 40 -12.02 -12.08 -7.88
C ARG A 40 -11.63 -10.85 -8.71
N PRO A 41 -11.39 -10.98 -10.02
CA PRO A 41 -10.82 -9.90 -10.84
C PRO A 41 -11.60 -8.58 -10.77
N GLY A 42 -12.92 -8.63 -10.54
CA GLY A 42 -13.75 -7.43 -10.31
C GLY A 42 -13.43 -6.66 -9.03
N PHE A 43 -13.04 -7.34 -7.95
CA PHE A 43 -12.70 -6.72 -6.67
C PHE A 43 -11.33 -6.03 -6.68
N ARG A 44 -10.45 -6.35 -7.64
CA ARG A 44 -9.15 -5.66 -7.77
C ARG A 44 -9.35 -4.17 -8.11
N LYS A 45 -10.31 -3.87 -8.99
CA LYS A 45 -10.67 -2.48 -9.33
C LYS A 45 -11.26 -1.75 -8.14
N LEU A 46 -12.16 -2.41 -7.41
CA LEU A 46 -12.75 -1.85 -6.20
C LEU A 46 -11.69 -1.59 -5.13
N HIS A 47 -10.74 -2.51 -4.96
CA HIS A 47 -9.64 -2.36 -4.01
C HIS A 47 -8.75 -1.17 -4.36
N LEU A 48 -8.37 -1.04 -5.64
CA LEU A 48 -7.60 0.11 -6.11
C LEU A 48 -8.38 1.42 -5.89
N ALA A 49 -9.67 1.44 -6.22
CA ALA A 49 -10.53 2.61 -5.98
C ALA A 49 -10.61 2.96 -4.49
N THR A 50 -10.73 1.98 -3.60
CA THR A 50 -10.73 2.21 -2.15
C THR A 50 -9.40 2.76 -1.64
N ILE A 51 -8.27 2.28 -2.17
CA ILE A 51 -6.94 2.81 -1.82
C ILE A 51 -6.83 4.26 -2.26
N VAL A 52 -7.17 4.56 -3.52
CA VAL A 52 -7.13 5.92 -4.06
C VAL A 52 -8.03 6.86 -3.26
N MET A 53 -9.25 6.41 -2.94
CA MET A 53 -10.19 7.18 -2.13
C MET A 53 -9.66 7.42 -0.71
N ALA A 54 -9.08 6.40 -0.06
CA ALA A 54 -8.49 6.54 1.27
C ALA A 54 -7.33 7.54 1.29
N VAL A 55 -6.43 7.47 0.30
CA VAL A 55 -5.32 8.42 0.15
C VAL A 55 -5.83 9.84 -0.08
N GLY A 56 -6.79 10.01 -1.00
CA GLY A 56 -7.38 11.32 -1.30
C GLY A 56 -8.08 11.92 -0.09
N MET A 57 -8.85 11.12 0.64
CA MET A 57 -9.57 11.55 1.83
C MET A 57 -8.62 11.89 2.99
N GLY A 58 -7.55 11.10 3.19
CA GLY A 58 -6.49 11.42 4.15
C GLY A 58 -5.79 12.73 3.83
N GLY A 59 -5.48 12.98 2.56
CA GLY A 59 -4.92 14.25 2.09
C GLY A 59 -5.87 15.43 2.33
N TYR A 60 -7.17 15.26 2.03
CA TYR A 60 -8.19 16.28 2.28
C TYR A 60 -8.29 16.62 3.76
N PHE A 61 -8.37 15.62 4.65
CA PHE A 61 -8.44 15.87 6.09
C PHE A 61 -7.18 16.54 6.63
N ALA A 62 -6.00 16.16 6.15
CA ALA A 62 -4.75 16.80 6.56
C ALA A 62 -4.70 18.29 6.13
N LEU A 63 -5.16 18.61 4.92
CA LEU A 63 -5.26 20.00 4.46
C LEU A 63 -6.33 20.80 5.22
N PHE A 64 -7.45 20.16 5.55
CA PHE A 64 -8.52 20.75 6.36
C PHE A 64 -8.05 21.00 7.80
N ALA A 65 -7.29 20.09 8.39
CA ALA A 65 -6.70 20.25 9.71
C ALA A 65 -5.62 21.36 9.75
N ASP A 66 -4.92 21.59 8.63
CA ASP A 66 -3.95 22.68 8.45
C ASP A 66 -4.59 24.01 8.00
N PHE A 67 -5.92 24.14 8.13
CA PHE A 67 -6.64 25.33 7.74
C PHE A 67 -6.40 26.46 8.75
N GLY A 68 -5.62 27.47 8.35
CA GLY A 68 -5.27 28.62 9.17
C GLY A 68 -3.86 29.14 8.89
N GLU A 69 -3.47 30.24 9.54
CA GLU A 69 -2.15 30.87 9.33
C GLU A 69 -1.03 30.26 10.17
N LYS A 70 -1.37 29.48 11.21
CA LYS A 70 -0.39 28.84 12.09
C LYS A 70 0.27 27.65 11.39
N GLU A 71 1.55 27.43 11.66
CA GLU A 71 2.24 26.21 11.22
C GLU A 71 1.79 25.02 12.07
N THR A 72 1.31 23.97 11.40
CA THR A 72 1.03 22.66 12.00
C THR A 72 1.93 21.57 11.42
N CYS A 73 1.84 20.36 11.95
CA CYS A 73 2.55 19.18 11.42
C CYS A 73 2.17 18.85 9.96
N PHE A 74 1.05 19.35 9.46
CA PHE A 74 0.58 19.15 8.09
C PHE A 74 1.00 20.26 7.12
N THR A 75 1.68 21.32 7.60
CA THR A 75 2.19 22.43 6.78
C THR A 75 3.02 21.97 5.57
N PRO A 76 3.92 20.97 5.67
CA PRO A 76 4.67 20.48 4.52
C PRO A 76 3.75 19.93 3.41
N LEU A 77 2.67 19.24 3.78
CA LEU A 77 1.71 18.69 2.82
C LEU A 77 0.93 19.79 2.11
N ARG A 78 0.54 20.86 2.83
CA ARG A 78 -0.08 22.06 2.23
C ARG A 78 0.84 22.77 1.24
N ARG A 79 2.14 22.93 1.59
CA ARG A 79 3.14 23.52 0.69
C ARG A 79 3.32 22.67 -0.57
N PHE A 80 3.41 21.35 -0.40
CA PHE A 80 3.51 20.41 -1.52
C PHE A 80 2.27 20.48 -2.44
N TYR A 81 1.07 20.48 -1.86
CA TYR A 81 -0.18 20.61 -2.62
C TYR A 81 -0.24 21.92 -3.40
N ARG A 82 0.04 23.07 -2.76
CA ARG A 82 0.06 24.38 -3.45
C ARG A 82 1.08 24.41 -4.58
N ARG A 83 2.27 23.85 -4.39
CA ARG A 83 3.27 23.74 -5.45
C ARG A 83 2.75 22.92 -6.62
N LYS A 84 2.12 21.76 -6.36
CA LYS A 84 1.55 20.92 -7.42
C LYS A 84 0.41 21.60 -8.17
N VAL A 85 -0.45 22.33 -7.48
CA VAL A 85 -1.50 23.13 -8.11
C VAL A 85 -0.88 24.22 -8.99
N ASN A 86 0.14 24.92 -8.50
CA ASN A 86 0.82 25.95 -9.29
C ASN A 86 1.52 25.37 -10.52
N ASP A 87 2.20 24.23 -10.37
CA ASP A 87 2.99 23.63 -11.45
C ASP A 87 2.14 22.95 -12.52
N PHE A 88 0.97 22.39 -12.16
CA PHE A 88 0.15 21.56 -13.08
C PHE A 88 -1.18 22.20 -13.47
N TRP A 89 -1.82 22.91 -12.55
CA TRP A 89 -3.16 23.50 -12.76
C TRP A 89 -3.14 25.01 -12.97
N SER A 90 -1.99 25.65 -12.82
CA SER A 90 -1.83 27.08 -13.10
C SER A 90 -0.82 27.29 -14.21
N LEU A 91 -1.00 28.35 -15.00
CA LEU A 91 0.00 28.78 -15.97
C LEU A 91 1.26 29.17 -15.20
N SER A 92 2.41 28.63 -15.61
CA SER A 92 3.71 29.11 -15.14
C SER A 92 3.85 30.61 -15.43
N GLU A 93 4.70 31.30 -14.69
CA GLU A 93 4.93 32.74 -14.90
C GLU A 93 5.42 33.05 -16.32
N GLU A 94 6.12 32.11 -16.95
CA GLU A 94 6.53 32.20 -18.36
C GLU A 94 5.34 32.08 -19.32
N GLU A 95 4.44 31.13 -19.09
CA GLU A 95 3.22 30.98 -19.89
C GLU A 95 2.25 32.15 -19.71
N LYS A 96 2.14 32.69 -18.49
CA LYS A 96 1.37 33.93 -18.23
C LYS A 96 1.96 35.10 -19.01
N LYS A 97 3.29 35.23 -19.05
CA LYS A 97 3.97 36.28 -19.80
C LYS A 97 3.72 36.14 -21.31
N GLN A 98 3.84 34.93 -21.85
CA GLN A 98 3.56 34.66 -23.26
C GLN A 98 2.10 34.93 -23.62
N MET A 99 1.13 34.55 -22.77
CA MET A 99 -0.28 34.84 -23.03
C MET A 99 -0.62 36.34 -22.96
N LYS A 100 0.06 37.08 -22.08
CA LYS A 100 -0.06 38.55 -22.00
C LYS A 100 0.51 39.23 -23.24
N GLU A 101 1.65 38.77 -23.74
CA GLU A 101 2.26 39.25 -24.99
C GLU A 101 1.38 38.93 -26.22
N GLN A 102 0.63 37.82 -26.18
CA GLN A 102 -0.35 37.46 -27.21
C GLN A 102 -1.71 38.18 -27.06
N GLY A 103 -1.91 39.00 -26.03
CA GLY A 103 -3.16 39.73 -25.79
C GLY A 103 -4.36 38.85 -25.44
N ARG A 104 -4.12 37.63 -24.94
CA ARG A 104 -5.17 36.65 -24.57
C ARG A 104 -5.52 36.69 -23.08
N LEU A 105 -4.96 37.65 -22.34
CA LEU A 105 -5.06 37.87 -20.90
C LEU A 105 -5.15 39.36 -20.58
#